data_AF-A0AAW2K1V4-F1
#
_entry.id   AF-A0AAW2K1V4-F1
#
_cell.length_a   1.000
_cell.length_b   1.000
_cell.length_c   1.000
_cell.angle_alpha   90.00
_cell.angle_beta   90.00
_cell.angle_gamma   90.00
#
_symmetry.space_group_name_H-M   'P 1'
#
loop_
_entity.id
_entity.type
_entity.pdbx_description
1 polymer ?
#
loop_
_entity_poly.entity_id
_entity_poly.type
_entity_poly.pdbx_seq_one_letter_code
_entity_poly.pdbx_strand_id
1 'polypeptide(L)'
;MCLICNKFDFEVNTCRWIGCDFCSHWTHTDCAIRNGQIGMGPCVKNGLSSAEMLFRCRACSRTSELVGWVKDVFQHCVRSWDRTSLTRELDFVSRIFRGSEDPRGRKLFWKCEELIEKLKSGLGEPMACKAILMFFQELEVDPLKNQESEEAGRTISPQEAFNSIADVVQEAVRKMELVAEEKMRMVKKARVAVEACEQELKDKAREVAALKMERQRKKIQIDELESIVRLKQAEADMFELRANEARREAERLQRIALAKTKKSEEDYASRYLKQRLDEAEAEKQYLFEKIKLQESLRPTQSSAGTSDPSDMMYNKIQDLLKNMYTTPSNTAATSSDLHSLGAIP
;
A
#
# COMPACT_ATOMS: atom_id res chain seq x y z
N MET A 1 -9.72 -13.01 0.06
CA MET A 1 -8.31 -12.72 -0.30
C MET A 1 -7.52 -14.02 -0.23
N CYS A 2 -6.62 -14.29 -1.18
CA CYS A 2 -5.82 -15.51 -1.22
C CYS A 2 -4.72 -15.49 -0.14
N LEU A 3 -4.66 -16.54 0.67
CA LEU A 3 -3.65 -16.69 1.75
C LEU A 3 -2.20 -16.88 1.27
N ILE A 4 -1.96 -17.10 -0.02
CA ILE A 4 -0.61 -17.26 -0.57
C ILE A 4 -0.12 -15.95 -1.16
N CYS A 5 -0.86 -15.38 -2.10
CA CYS A 5 -0.41 -14.22 -2.87
C CYS A 5 -0.92 -12.89 -2.32
N ASN A 6 -1.78 -12.91 -1.28
CA ASN A 6 -2.46 -11.75 -0.70
C ASN A 6 -3.25 -10.91 -1.71
N LYS A 7 -3.62 -11.49 -2.86
CA LYS A 7 -4.46 -10.85 -3.87
C LYS A 7 -5.92 -11.27 -3.69
N PHE A 8 -6.81 -10.38 -4.09
CA PHE A 8 -8.24 -10.63 -4.19
C PHE A 8 -8.69 -10.29 -5.60
N ASP A 9 -9.66 -11.03 -6.13
CA ASP A 9 -10.37 -10.72 -7.36
C ASP A 9 -11.88 -10.87 -7.11
N PHE A 10 -12.68 -10.33 -8.02
CA PHE A 10 -14.15 -10.31 -7.90
C PHE A 10 -14.81 -11.56 -8.52
N GLU A 11 -14.02 -12.59 -8.87
CA GLU A 11 -14.55 -13.82 -9.43
C GLU A 11 -15.29 -14.60 -8.35
N VAL A 12 -16.55 -14.93 -8.63
CA VAL A 12 -17.43 -15.74 -7.77
C VAL A 12 -17.95 -16.90 -8.58
N ASN A 13 -18.49 -17.94 -7.92
CA ASN A 13 -19.09 -19.09 -8.60
C ASN A 13 -18.09 -19.77 -9.57
N THR A 14 -16.86 -20.05 -9.10
CA THR A 14 -15.74 -20.52 -9.92
C THR A 14 -14.90 -21.54 -9.16
N CYS A 15 -14.32 -22.50 -9.88
CA CYS A 15 -13.27 -23.42 -9.43
C CYS A 15 -11.88 -22.75 -9.35
N ARG A 16 -11.75 -21.46 -9.69
CA ARG A 16 -10.52 -20.67 -9.56
C ARG A 16 -10.10 -20.42 -8.10
N TRP A 17 -11.03 -20.53 -7.18
CA TRP A 17 -10.82 -20.33 -5.75
C TRP A 17 -11.17 -21.60 -5.01
N ILE A 18 -10.29 -22.12 -4.17
CA ILE A 18 -10.58 -23.27 -3.30
C ILE A 18 -10.77 -22.78 -1.87
N GLY A 19 -11.87 -23.20 -1.25
CA GLY A 19 -12.22 -22.90 0.13
C GLY A 19 -11.87 -24.05 1.07
N CYS A 20 -11.57 -23.73 2.33
CA CYS A 20 -11.45 -24.72 3.39
C CYS A 20 -12.79 -24.89 4.13
N ASP A 21 -13.28 -26.13 4.23
CA ASP A 21 -14.56 -26.48 4.86
C ASP A 21 -14.62 -26.15 6.36
N PHE A 22 -13.47 -25.95 7.01
CA PHE A 22 -13.39 -25.78 8.46
C PHE A 22 -13.21 -24.34 8.93
N CYS A 23 -12.65 -23.47 8.10
CA CYS A 23 -12.23 -22.13 8.54
C CYS A 23 -12.53 -21.04 7.51
N SER A 24 -13.24 -21.35 6.44
CA SER A 24 -13.69 -20.40 5.42
C SER A 24 -12.58 -19.55 4.80
N HIS A 25 -11.33 -20.03 4.87
CA HIS A 25 -10.21 -19.40 4.20
C HIS A 25 -10.12 -19.86 2.75
N TRP A 26 -9.81 -18.91 1.85
CA TRP A 26 -9.81 -19.11 0.42
C TRP A 26 -8.43 -18.94 -0.18
N THR A 27 -8.12 -19.74 -1.19
CA THR A 27 -6.84 -19.70 -1.91
C THR A 27 -7.09 -19.85 -3.42
N HIS A 28 -6.39 -19.09 -4.26
CA HIS A 28 -6.42 -19.34 -5.70
C HIS A 28 -5.94 -20.76 -6.01
N THR A 29 -6.64 -21.47 -6.88
CA THR A 29 -6.29 -22.83 -7.34
C THR A 29 -4.84 -22.88 -7.85
N ASP A 30 -4.43 -21.90 -8.66
CA ASP A 30 -3.05 -21.78 -9.17
C ASP A 30 -2.01 -21.60 -8.06
N CYS A 31 -2.37 -20.89 -6.99
CA CYS A 31 -1.47 -20.70 -5.85
C CYS A 31 -1.36 -21.99 -5.05
N ALA A 32 -2.49 -22.67 -4.79
CA ALA A 32 -2.54 -23.93 -4.06
C ALA A 32 -1.74 -25.03 -4.77
N ILE A 33 -1.89 -25.17 -6.10
CA ILE A 33 -1.11 -26.12 -6.91
C ILE A 33 0.39 -25.83 -6.80
N ARG A 34 0.81 -24.58 -7.07
CA ARG A 34 2.24 -24.21 -7.06
C ARG A 34 2.92 -24.37 -5.70
N ASN A 35 2.16 -24.25 -4.61
CA ASN A 35 2.68 -24.41 -3.26
C ASN A 35 2.48 -25.83 -2.70
N GLY A 36 2.06 -26.80 -3.52
CA GLY A 36 1.87 -28.18 -3.08
C GLY A 36 0.78 -28.35 -2.03
N GLN A 37 -0.22 -27.46 -2.00
CA GLN A 37 -1.36 -27.56 -1.09
C GLN A 37 -2.46 -28.47 -1.63
N ILE A 38 -2.39 -28.83 -2.91
CA ILE A 38 -3.26 -29.84 -3.52
C ILE A 38 -2.41 -31.08 -3.74
N GLY A 39 -2.87 -32.22 -3.25
CA GLY A 39 -2.18 -33.49 -3.44
C GLY A 39 -2.93 -34.67 -2.86
N MET A 40 -2.41 -35.87 -3.11
CA MET A 40 -2.94 -37.10 -2.57
C MET A 40 -2.81 -37.11 -1.04
N GLY A 41 -3.86 -37.54 -0.36
CA GLY A 41 -3.85 -37.75 1.08
C GLY A 41 -4.78 -38.88 1.51
N PRO A 42 -4.61 -39.36 2.74
CA PRO A 42 -5.46 -40.42 3.28
C PRO A 42 -6.87 -39.89 3.55
N CYS A 43 -7.88 -40.59 3.04
CA CYS A 43 -9.27 -40.42 3.42
C CYS A 43 -9.72 -41.59 4.30
N VAL A 44 -10.35 -41.26 5.42
CA VAL A 44 -10.96 -42.24 6.32
C VAL A 44 -12.47 -42.19 6.12
N LYS A 45 -12.99 -43.04 5.24
CA LYS A 45 -14.43 -43.32 5.11
C LYS A 45 -14.66 -44.79 5.40
N ASN A 46 -15.51 -45.10 6.39
CA ASN A 46 -15.92 -46.45 6.76
C ASN A 46 -14.77 -47.44 7.10
N GLY A 47 -13.66 -46.96 7.68
CA GLY A 47 -12.57 -47.83 8.15
C GLY A 47 -11.63 -48.39 7.08
N LEU A 48 -11.87 -48.09 5.79
CA LEU A 48 -10.96 -48.37 4.67
C LEU A 48 -10.19 -47.10 4.32
N SER A 49 -8.85 -47.16 4.35
CA SER A 49 -8.01 -46.04 3.92
C SER A 49 -7.95 -46.01 2.40
N SER A 50 -8.66 -45.07 1.77
CA SER A 50 -8.49 -44.75 0.36
C SER A 50 -7.66 -43.48 0.23
N ALA A 51 -6.79 -43.41 -0.76
CA ALA A 51 -6.18 -42.15 -1.14
C ALA A 51 -7.24 -41.29 -1.85
N GLU A 52 -7.33 -40.01 -1.53
CA GLU A 52 -8.18 -39.01 -2.22
C GLU A 52 -7.35 -37.76 -2.53
N MET A 53 -7.75 -37.01 -3.55
CA MET A 53 -7.17 -35.69 -3.83
C MET A 53 -7.71 -34.65 -2.83
N LEU A 54 -6.81 -34.04 -2.05
CA LEU A 54 -7.16 -33.14 -0.95
C LEU A 54 -6.51 -31.76 -1.11
N PHE A 55 -7.16 -30.74 -0.56
CA PHE A 55 -6.61 -29.41 -0.36
C PHE A 55 -6.23 -29.19 1.11
N ARG A 56 -4.97 -28.88 1.40
CA ARG A 56 -4.48 -28.51 2.73
C ARG A 56 -4.52 -27.00 2.93
N CYS A 57 -5.38 -26.52 3.81
CA CYS A 57 -5.50 -25.10 4.10
C CYS A 57 -4.23 -24.55 4.77
N ARG A 58 -3.74 -23.39 4.31
CA ARG A 58 -2.56 -22.72 4.89
C ARG A 58 -2.80 -22.23 6.32
N ALA A 59 -4.03 -21.81 6.63
CA ALA A 59 -4.35 -21.20 7.93
C ALA A 59 -4.55 -22.24 9.03
N CYS A 60 -5.39 -23.25 8.80
CA CYS A 60 -5.73 -24.24 9.83
C CYS A 60 -5.03 -25.59 9.68
N SER A 61 -4.26 -25.79 8.60
CA SER A 61 -3.55 -27.05 8.26
C SER A 61 -4.44 -28.29 8.07
N ARG A 62 -5.76 -28.15 8.18
CA ARG A 62 -6.74 -29.20 7.88
C ARG A 62 -6.90 -29.41 6.38
N THR A 63 -7.36 -30.60 6.01
CA THR A 63 -7.56 -31.02 4.62
C THR A 63 -9.04 -31.03 4.25
N SER A 64 -9.35 -30.53 3.05
CA SER A 64 -10.67 -30.55 2.43
C SER A 64 -10.68 -31.45 1.21
N GLU A 65 -11.76 -32.17 0.98
CA GLU A 65 -11.90 -33.13 -0.13
C GLU A 65 -12.31 -32.42 -1.42
N LEU A 66 -11.59 -32.66 -2.52
CA LEU A 66 -11.71 -31.82 -3.71
C LEU A 66 -12.77 -32.29 -4.72
N VAL A 67 -13.11 -33.58 -4.83
CA VAL A 67 -14.13 -34.07 -5.76
C VAL A 67 -15.50 -33.56 -5.33
N GLY A 68 -15.84 -33.69 -4.04
CA GLY A 68 -17.07 -33.15 -3.46
C GLY A 68 -17.15 -31.64 -3.61
N TRP A 69 -16.06 -30.93 -3.32
CA TRP A 69 -16.00 -29.49 -3.49
C TRP A 69 -16.26 -29.05 -4.94
N VAL A 70 -15.61 -29.68 -5.92
CA VAL A 70 -15.84 -29.38 -7.35
C VAL A 70 -17.28 -29.70 -7.75
N LYS A 71 -17.81 -30.85 -7.30
CA LYS A 71 -19.19 -31.23 -7.56
C LYS A 71 -20.16 -30.16 -7.08
N ASP A 72 -19.99 -29.65 -5.85
CA ASP A 72 -20.86 -28.63 -5.28
C ASP A 72 -20.81 -27.33 -6.10
N VAL A 73 -19.62 -26.90 -6.54
CA VAL A 73 -19.47 -25.73 -7.42
C VAL A 73 -20.23 -25.94 -8.74
N PHE A 74 -20.05 -27.08 -9.41
CA PHE A 74 -20.74 -27.36 -10.67
C PHE A 74 -22.26 -27.46 -10.50
N GLN A 75 -22.75 -28.09 -9.43
CA GLN A 75 -24.19 -28.23 -9.20
C GLN A 75 -24.90 -26.88 -9.04
N HIS A 76 -24.24 -25.89 -8.43
CA HIS A 76 -24.82 -24.57 -8.20
C HIS A 76 -24.57 -23.59 -9.34
N CYS A 77 -23.40 -23.66 -9.99
CA CYS A 77 -22.92 -22.58 -10.85
C CYS A 77 -23.01 -22.89 -12.35
N VAL A 78 -22.96 -24.17 -12.76
CA VAL A 78 -22.72 -24.54 -14.17
C VAL A 78 -23.76 -24.00 -15.15
N ARG A 79 -25.02 -23.86 -14.71
CA ARG A 79 -26.13 -23.34 -15.54
C ARG A 79 -26.01 -21.85 -15.87
N SER A 80 -25.15 -21.13 -15.17
CA SER A 80 -24.94 -19.68 -15.37
C SER A 80 -23.69 -19.36 -16.19
N TRP A 81 -22.88 -20.37 -16.50
CA TRP A 81 -21.64 -20.20 -17.23
C TRP A 81 -21.89 -20.22 -18.73
N ASP A 82 -21.29 -19.26 -19.43
CA ASP A 82 -21.18 -19.32 -20.88
C ASP A 82 -20.11 -20.36 -21.29
N ARG A 83 -19.98 -20.58 -22.59
CA ARG A 83 -19.00 -21.51 -23.16
C ARG A 83 -17.56 -21.23 -22.69
N THR A 84 -17.17 -19.96 -22.62
CA THR A 84 -15.80 -19.57 -22.27
C THR A 84 -15.51 -19.83 -20.80
N SER A 85 -16.47 -19.51 -19.93
CA SER A 85 -16.39 -19.77 -18.49
C SER A 85 -16.40 -21.26 -18.22
N LEU A 86 -17.33 -22.02 -18.80
CA LEU A 86 -17.39 -23.48 -18.64
C LEU A 86 -16.07 -24.16 -19.04
N THR A 87 -15.49 -23.76 -20.18
CA THR A 87 -14.21 -24.31 -20.64
C THR A 87 -13.09 -24.01 -19.64
N ARG A 88 -13.06 -22.79 -19.08
CA ARG A 88 -12.08 -22.38 -18.08
C ARG A 88 -12.25 -23.13 -16.75
N GLU A 89 -13.48 -23.34 -16.31
CA GLU A 89 -13.75 -24.08 -15.07
C GLU A 89 -13.36 -25.56 -15.20
N LEU A 90 -13.66 -26.18 -16.35
CA LEU A 90 -13.20 -27.53 -16.66
C LEU A 90 -11.66 -27.61 -16.70
N ASP A 91 -10.97 -26.59 -17.18
CA ASP A 91 -9.49 -26.52 -17.15
C ASP A 91 -8.96 -26.48 -15.71
N PHE A 92 -9.54 -25.66 -14.82
CA PHE A 92 -9.15 -25.65 -13.41
C PHE A 92 -9.32 -27.03 -12.76
N VAL A 93 -10.44 -27.69 -13.00
CA VAL A 93 -10.68 -29.05 -12.50
C VAL A 93 -9.64 -30.02 -13.06
N SER A 94 -9.37 -29.98 -14.36
CA SER A 94 -8.38 -30.84 -15.00
C SER A 94 -6.98 -30.63 -14.41
N ARG A 95 -6.62 -29.39 -14.06
CA ARG A 95 -5.34 -29.08 -13.41
C ARG A 95 -5.28 -29.51 -11.95
N ILE A 96 -6.40 -29.46 -11.22
CA ILE A 96 -6.50 -29.99 -9.85
C ILE A 96 -6.26 -31.50 -9.85
N PHE A 97 -6.89 -32.24 -10.78
CA PHE A 97 -6.90 -33.71 -10.78
C PHE A 97 -5.86 -34.37 -11.70
N ARG A 98 -5.01 -33.60 -12.40
CA ARG A 98 -4.00 -34.13 -13.35
C ARG A 98 -3.12 -35.24 -12.77
N GLY A 99 -2.79 -35.16 -11.48
CA GLY A 99 -1.97 -36.14 -10.77
C GLY A 99 -2.74 -37.03 -9.78
N SER A 100 -4.07 -37.13 -9.92
CA SER A 100 -4.88 -37.97 -9.04
C SER A 100 -4.57 -39.45 -9.24
N GLU A 101 -4.33 -40.15 -8.13
CA GLU A 101 -4.20 -41.61 -8.11
C GLU A 101 -5.55 -42.28 -7.79
N ASP A 102 -6.48 -41.53 -7.20
CA ASP A 102 -7.79 -42.04 -6.82
C ASP A 102 -8.72 -42.26 -8.04
N PRO A 103 -9.52 -43.36 -8.07
CA PRO A 103 -10.36 -43.65 -9.23
C PRO A 103 -11.39 -42.56 -9.56
N ARG A 104 -11.88 -41.82 -8.55
CA ARG A 104 -12.92 -40.80 -8.73
C ARG A 104 -12.32 -39.56 -9.40
N GLY A 105 -11.20 -39.07 -8.87
CA GLY A 105 -10.44 -37.94 -9.39
C GLY A 105 -9.89 -38.20 -10.79
N ARG A 106 -9.38 -39.41 -11.07
CA ARG A 106 -8.96 -39.79 -12.43
C ARG A 106 -10.11 -39.77 -13.44
N LYS A 107 -11.25 -40.35 -13.09
CA LYS A 107 -12.45 -40.31 -13.96
C LYS A 107 -12.90 -38.88 -14.21
N LEU A 108 -12.89 -38.04 -13.18
CA LEU A 108 -13.25 -36.62 -13.30
C LEU A 108 -12.28 -35.86 -14.21
N PHE A 109 -10.97 -36.05 -14.03
CA PHE A 109 -9.94 -35.49 -14.92
C PHE A 109 -10.22 -35.81 -16.39
N TRP A 110 -10.37 -37.10 -16.73
CA TRP A 110 -10.62 -37.51 -18.11
C TRP A 110 -11.94 -36.97 -18.64
N LYS A 111 -12.98 -36.90 -17.79
CA LYS A 111 -14.27 -36.35 -18.20
C LYS A 111 -14.16 -34.87 -18.54
N CYS A 112 -13.40 -34.09 -17.77
CA CYS A 112 -13.20 -32.68 -18.04
C CYS A 112 -12.42 -32.45 -19.34
N GLU A 113 -11.33 -33.20 -19.56
CA GLU A 113 -10.56 -33.13 -20.82
C GLU A 113 -11.43 -33.50 -22.04
N GLU A 114 -12.22 -34.58 -21.95
CA GLU A 114 -13.17 -34.98 -22.99
C GLU A 114 -14.16 -33.84 -23.32
N LEU A 115 -14.72 -33.19 -22.30
CA LEU A 115 -15.67 -32.11 -22.48
C LEU A 115 -15.01 -30.82 -23.02
N ILE A 116 -13.78 -30.51 -22.62
CA ILE A 116 -13.02 -29.38 -23.16
C ILE A 116 -12.80 -29.59 -24.67
N GLU A 117 -12.38 -30.78 -25.09
CA GLU A 117 -12.19 -31.08 -26.51
C GLU A 117 -13.51 -31.08 -27.29
N LYS A 118 -14.58 -31.65 -26.73
CA LYS A 118 -15.91 -31.59 -27.35
C LYS A 118 -16.44 -30.17 -27.47
N LEU A 119 -16.22 -29.34 -26.45
CA LEU A 119 -16.54 -27.92 -26.52
C LEU A 119 -15.74 -27.31 -27.67
N LYS A 120 -14.41 -27.46 -27.74
CA LYS A 120 -13.60 -26.93 -28.86
C LYS A 120 -14.11 -27.39 -30.24
N SER A 121 -14.58 -28.64 -30.35
CA SER A 121 -15.10 -29.24 -31.58
C SER A 121 -16.55 -28.85 -31.92
N GLY A 122 -17.20 -27.99 -31.14
CA GLY A 122 -18.52 -27.43 -31.46
C GLY A 122 -19.70 -27.97 -30.63
N LEU A 123 -19.48 -28.82 -29.62
CA LEU A 123 -20.56 -29.24 -28.72
C LEU A 123 -21.20 -28.02 -28.04
N GLY A 124 -22.54 -28.02 -27.95
CA GLY A 124 -23.28 -26.97 -27.26
C GLY A 124 -22.99 -26.97 -25.75
N GLU A 125 -22.80 -25.79 -25.17
CA GLU A 125 -22.57 -25.60 -23.73
C GLU A 125 -23.64 -26.28 -22.85
N PRO A 126 -24.96 -26.16 -23.14
CA PRO A 126 -25.98 -26.85 -22.35
C PRO A 126 -25.84 -28.39 -22.33
N MET A 127 -25.34 -28.98 -23.42
CA MET A 127 -25.09 -30.42 -23.49
C MET A 127 -23.87 -30.82 -22.66
N ALA A 128 -22.80 -30.01 -22.69
CA ALA A 128 -21.63 -30.23 -21.85
C ALA A 128 -21.97 -30.07 -20.36
N CYS A 129 -22.74 -29.02 -20.00
CA CYS A 129 -23.29 -28.80 -18.65
C CYS A 129 -24.10 -30.02 -18.18
N LYS A 130 -25.01 -30.53 -19.01
CA LYS A 130 -25.78 -31.73 -18.69
C LYS A 130 -24.88 -32.96 -18.51
N ALA A 131 -23.91 -33.15 -19.40
CA ALA A 131 -23.01 -34.31 -19.36
C ALA A 131 -22.17 -34.36 -18.07
N ILE A 132 -21.61 -33.23 -17.62
CA ILE A 132 -20.83 -33.20 -16.38
C ILE A 132 -21.72 -33.37 -15.14
N LEU A 133 -22.94 -32.82 -15.13
CA LEU A 133 -23.88 -33.02 -14.04
C LEU A 133 -24.35 -34.47 -13.91
N MET A 134 -24.65 -35.14 -15.04
CA MET A 134 -24.98 -36.57 -15.06
C MET A 134 -23.81 -37.42 -14.56
N PHE A 135 -22.59 -37.09 -14.98
CA PHE A 135 -21.39 -37.77 -14.49
C PHE A 135 -21.27 -37.71 -12.96
N PHE A 136 -21.54 -36.54 -12.35
CA PHE A 136 -21.54 -36.41 -10.89
C PHE A 136 -22.63 -37.23 -10.19
N GLN A 137 -23.78 -37.48 -10.85
CA GLN A 137 -24.84 -38.35 -10.32
C GLN A 137 -24.43 -39.83 -10.40
N GLU A 138 -23.82 -40.24 -11.51
CA GLU A 138 -23.33 -41.62 -11.71
C GLU A 138 -22.21 -42.00 -10.75
N LEU A 139 -21.37 -41.02 -10.34
CA LEU A 139 -20.35 -41.23 -9.32
C LEU A 139 -20.91 -41.58 -7.92
N GLU A 140 -22.21 -41.42 -7.67
CA GLU A 140 -22.86 -41.70 -6.38
C GLU A 140 -23.55 -43.08 -6.29
N VAL A 141 -23.78 -43.74 -7.43
CA VAL A 141 -24.53 -45.00 -7.44
C VAL A 141 -23.59 -46.17 -7.10
N ASP A 142 -23.81 -46.77 -5.93
CA ASP A 142 -23.12 -47.97 -5.47
C ASP A 142 -23.53 -49.19 -6.35
N PRO A 143 -22.61 -49.93 -6.99
CA PRO A 143 -22.94 -51.02 -7.92
C PRO A 143 -23.62 -52.26 -7.28
N LEU A 144 -23.85 -52.27 -5.97
CA LEU A 144 -24.17 -53.47 -5.19
C LEU A 144 -25.67 -53.77 -4.99
N LYS A 145 -26.58 -53.08 -5.69
CA LYS A 145 -28.01 -53.39 -5.61
C LYS A 145 -28.65 -53.39 -6.99
N ASN A 146 -28.65 -54.56 -7.63
CA ASN A 146 -29.74 -55.07 -8.46
C ASN A 146 -29.36 -56.43 -9.05
N GLN A 147 -29.74 -57.51 -8.39
CA GLN A 147 -29.81 -58.83 -9.00
C GLN A 147 -31.01 -59.56 -8.39
N GLU A 148 -31.89 -60.07 -9.27
CA GLU A 148 -33.04 -60.98 -9.10
C GLU A 148 -34.24 -60.44 -9.92
N SER A 149 -34.97 -61.19 -10.74
CA SER A 149 -34.88 -62.59 -11.16
C SER A 149 -35.78 -62.71 -12.40
N GLU A 150 -35.25 -63.22 -13.51
CA GLU A 150 -36.08 -63.72 -14.62
C GLU A 150 -36.39 -65.19 -14.32
N GLU A 151 -37.66 -65.53 -14.12
CA GLU A 151 -38.09 -66.93 -14.19
C GLU A 151 -39.35 -67.07 -15.03
N ALA A 152 -39.17 -67.71 -16.18
CA ALA A 152 -40.18 -67.98 -17.18
C ALA A 152 -40.98 -69.24 -16.83
N GLY A 153 -42.31 -69.16 -17.00
CA GLY A 153 -43.14 -70.28 -17.45
C GLY A 153 -43.65 -71.26 -16.40
N ARG A 154 -44.73 -70.89 -15.69
CA ARG A 154 -45.74 -71.85 -15.19
C ARG A 154 -47.15 -71.29 -15.43
N THR A 155 -48.05 -72.15 -15.89
CA THR A 155 -49.48 -71.83 -16.06
C THR A 155 -50.14 -71.73 -14.69
N ILE A 156 -50.58 -70.53 -14.32
CA ILE A 156 -51.21 -70.18 -13.03
C ILE A 156 -52.71 -70.50 -13.08
N SER A 157 -53.30 -71.05 -12.01
CA SER A 157 -54.75 -71.30 -11.94
C SER A 157 -55.55 -70.00 -11.77
N PRO A 158 -56.84 -69.93 -12.21
CA PRO A 158 -57.63 -68.69 -12.11
C PRO A 158 -57.71 -68.08 -10.70
N GLN A 159 -57.81 -68.89 -9.63
CA GLN A 159 -57.80 -68.41 -8.25
C GLN A 159 -56.44 -67.82 -7.83
N GLU A 160 -55.33 -68.43 -8.26
CA GLU A 160 -53.98 -67.93 -7.97
C GLU A 160 -53.68 -66.64 -8.74
N ALA A 161 -54.24 -66.48 -9.93
CA ALA A 161 -54.16 -65.23 -10.68
C ALA A 161 -54.93 -64.09 -9.98
N PHE A 162 -56.13 -64.35 -9.45
CA PHE A 162 -56.88 -63.34 -8.69
C PHE A 162 -56.20 -62.94 -7.39
N ASN A 163 -55.66 -63.90 -6.63
CA ASN A 163 -54.92 -63.62 -5.40
C ASN A 163 -53.62 -62.87 -5.70
N SER A 164 -52.88 -63.26 -6.76
CA SER A 164 -51.68 -62.55 -7.21
C SER A 164 -51.98 -61.10 -7.62
N ILE A 165 -53.10 -60.85 -8.30
CA ILE A 165 -53.52 -59.48 -8.65
C ILE A 165 -53.85 -58.68 -7.39
N ALA A 166 -54.55 -59.27 -6.41
CA ALA A 166 -54.88 -58.61 -5.16
C ALA A 166 -53.61 -58.23 -4.36
N ASP A 167 -52.62 -59.12 -4.31
CA ASP A 167 -51.34 -58.87 -3.64
C ASP A 167 -50.55 -57.74 -4.33
N VAL A 168 -50.52 -57.72 -5.66
CA VAL A 168 -49.87 -56.64 -6.43
C VAL A 168 -50.56 -55.30 -6.22
N VAL A 169 -51.90 -55.28 -6.15
CA VAL A 169 -52.67 -54.06 -5.88
C VAL A 169 -52.44 -53.56 -4.45
N GLN A 170 -52.46 -54.45 -3.46
CA GLN A 170 -52.17 -54.08 -2.06
C GLN A 170 -50.75 -53.55 -1.89
N GLU A 171 -49.77 -54.19 -2.52
CA GLU A 171 -48.38 -53.74 -2.50
C GLU A 171 -48.20 -52.39 -3.22
N ALA A 172 -48.94 -52.15 -4.30
CA ALA A 172 -48.96 -50.85 -4.97
C ALA A 172 -49.55 -49.75 -4.08
N VAL A 173 -50.65 -50.02 -3.37
CA VAL A 173 -51.26 -49.08 -2.40
C VAL A 173 -50.28 -48.78 -1.27
N ARG A 174 -49.65 -49.80 -0.68
CA ARG A 174 -48.64 -49.64 0.38
C ARG A 174 -47.45 -48.78 -0.08
N LYS A 175 -46.96 -48.98 -1.30
CA LYS A 175 -45.91 -48.13 -1.91
C LYS A 175 -46.37 -46.69 -2.11
N MET A 176 -47.61 -46.48 -2.54
CA MET A 176 -48.18 -45.14 -2.70
C MET A 176 -48.30 -44.40 -1.36
N GLU A 177 -48.71 -45.08 -0.30
CA GLU A 177 -48.79 -44.53 1.06
C GLU A 177 -47.41 -44.09 1.57
N LEU A 178 -46.38 -44.94 1.43
CA LEU A 178 -45.00 -44.58 1.78
C LEU A 178 -44.50 -43.36 1.02
N VAL A 179 -44.80 -43.27 -0.29
CA VAL A 179 -44.44 -42.09 -1.09
C VAL A 179 -45.20 -40.85 -0.62
N ALA A 180 -46.45 -40.97 -0.21
CA ALA A 180 -47.24 -39.86 0.30
C ALA A 180 -46.70 -39.34 1.64
N GLU A 181 -46.37 -40.23 2.58
CA GLU A 181 -45.74 -39.88 3.87
C GLU A 181 -44.39 -39.20 3.68
N GLU A 182 -43.55 -39.75 2.80
CA GLU A 182 -42.25 -39.19 2.49
C GLU A 182 -42.37 -37.79 1.84
N LYS A 183 -43.32 -37.61 0.91
CA LYS A 183 -43.64 -36.29 0.35
C LYS A 183 -44.13 -35.32 1.41
N MET A 184 -44.98 -35.75 2.33
CA MET A 184 -45.45 -34.92 3.44
C MET A 184 -44.29 -34.46 4.33
N ARG A 185 -43.36 -35.37 4.66
CA ARG A 185 -42.15 -35.08 5.44
C ARG A 185 -41.26 -34.08 4.70
N MET A 186 -41.05 -34.25 3.40
CA MET A 186 -40.28 -33.32 2.57
C MET A 186 -40.91 -31.93 2.54
N VAL A 187 -42.24 -31.83 2.33
CA VAL A 187 -42.95 -30.55 2.32
C VAL A 187 -42.83 -29.83 3.68
N LYS A 188 -42.96 -30.57 4.79
CA LYS A 188 -42.78 -30.00 6.13
C LYS A 188 -41.35 -29.46 6.32
N LYS A 189 -40.33 -30.22 5.89
CA LYS A 189 -38.93 -29.77 5.94
C LYS A 189 -38.70 -28.54 5.07
N ALA A 190 -39.25 -28.52 3.86
CA ALA A 190 -39.15 -27.39 2.94
C ALA A 190 -39.79 -26.12 3.52
N ARG A 191 -40.97 -26.25 4.14
CA ARG A 191 -41.64 -25.13 4.82
C ARG A 191 -40.77 -24.51 5.90
N VAL A 192 -40.22 -25.32 6.80
CA VAL A 192 -39.34 -24.83 7.87
C VAL A 192 -38.09 -24.16 7.30
N ALA A 193 -37.52 -24.69 6.23
CA ALA A 193 -36.38 -24.07 5.56
C ALA A 193 -36.74 -22.69 4.96
N VAL A 194 -37.92 -22.55 4.35
CA VAL A 194 -38.40 -21.26 3.83
C VAL A 194 -38.62 -20.25 4.97
N GLU A 195 -39.26 -20.66 6.06
CA GLU A 195 -39.47 -19.80 7.23
C GLU A 195 -38.14 -19.32 7.84
N ALA A 196 -37.13 -20.20 7.90
CA ALA A 196 -35.78 -19.83 8.34
C ALA A 196 -35.13 -18.80 7.40
N CYS A 197 -35.21 -19.00 6.08
CA CYS A 197 -34.71 -18.05 5.10
C CYS A 197 -35.43 -16.69 5.18
N GLU A 198 -36.75 -16.68 5.38
CA GLU A 198 -37.51 -15.44 5.56
C GLU A 198 -37.07 -14.66 6.81
N GLN A 199 -36.79 -15.36 7.90
CA GLN A 199 -36.28 -14.74 9.11
C GLN A 199 -34.87 -14.17 8.91
N GLU A 200 -33.99 -14.91 8.24
CA GLU A 200 -32.65 -14.44 7.89
C GLU A 200 -32.71 -13.17 7.01
N LEU A 201 -33.61 -13.11 6.03
CA LEU A 201 -33.82 -11.92 5.21
C LEU A 201 -34.26 -10.70 6.04
N LYS A 202 -35.15 -10.89 7.02
CA LYS A 202 -35.56 -9.82 7.94
C LYS A 202 -34.40 -9.34 8.82
N ASP A 203 -33.55 -10.26 9.28
CA ASP A 203 -32.37 -9.95 10.08
C ASP A 203 -31.35 -9.16 9.26
N LYS A 204 -31.10 -9.59 8.03
CA LYS A 204 -30.22 -8.88 7.08
C LYS A 204 -30.77 -7.50 6.71
N ALA A 205 -32.07 -7.34 6.55
CA ALA A 205 -32.68 -6.04 6.30
C ALA A 205 -32.44 -5.06 7.48
N ARG A 206 -32.54 -5.55 8.72
CA ARG A 206 -32.22 -4.76 9.93
C ARG A 206 -30.74 -4.39 10.00
N GLU A 207 -29.86 -5.34 9.71
CA GLU A 207 -28.40 -5.12 9.65
C GLU A 207 -28.04 -4.04 8.62
N VAL A 208 -28.62 -4.12 7.41
CA VAL A 208 -28.42 -3.12 6.35
C VAL A 208 -28.92 -1.73 6.78
N ALA A 209 -30.06 -1.65 7.46
CA ALA A 209 -30.57 -0.38 7.97
C ALA A 209 -29.63 0.24 9.02
N ALA A 210 -29.12 -0.57 9.96
CA ALA A 210 -28.15 -0.13 10.95
C ALA A 210 -26.85 0.36 10.31
N LEU A 211 -26.31 -0.39 9.33
CA LEU A 211 -25.10 0.00 8.59
C LEU A 211 -25.30 1.30 7.79
N LYS A 212 -26.49 1.54 7.23
CA LYS A 212 -26.80 2.81 6.56
C LYS A 212 -26.78 3.99 7.53
N MET A 213 -27.36 3.83 8.72
CA MET A 213 -27.35 4.88 9.75
C MET A 213 -25.92 5.18 10.23
N GLU A 214 -25.13 4.14 10.49
CA GLU A 214 -23.73 4.29 10.88
C GLU A 214 -22.89 4.97 9.79
N ARG A 215 -23.13 4.63 8.51
CA ARG A 215 -22.49 5.30 7.38
C ARG A 215 -22.82 6.80 7.35
N GLN A 216 -24.06 7.19 7.59
CA GLN A 216 -24.44 8.61 7.64
C GLN A 216 -23.78 9.33 8.83
N ARG A 217 -23.72 8.69 9.99
CA ARG A 217 -23.01 9.22 11.15
C ARG A 217 -21.53 9.46 10.85
N LYS A 218 -20.84 8.49 10.26
CA LYS A 218 -19.44 8.62 9.86
C LYS A 218 -19.23 9.71 8.79
N LYS A 219 -20.18 9.87 7.87
CA LYS A 219 -20.14 10.96 6.89
C LYS A 219 -20.13 12.33 7.57
N ILE A 220 -21.03 12.56 8.53
CA ILE A 220 -21.07 13.83 9.28
C ILE A 220 -19.76 14.07 10.03
N GLN A 221 -19.21 13.03 10.68
CA GLN A 221 -17.91 13.14 11.37
C GLN A 221 -16.75 13.50 10.42
N ILE A 222 -16.75 12.95 9.20
CA ILE A 222 -15.75 13.30 8.18
C ILE A 222 -15.91 14.77 7.79
N ASP A 223 -17.13 15.22 7.49
CA ASP A 223 -17.40 16.60 7.08
C ASP A 223 -16.98 17.61 8.19
N GLU A 224 -17.20 17.27 9.47
CA GLU A 224 -16.73 18.04 10.63
C GLU A 224 -15.20 18.10 10.71
N LEU A 225 -14.52 16.97 10.56
CA LEU A 225 -13.05 16.90 10.56
C LEU A 225 -12.44 17.69 9.41
N GLU A 226 -13.01 17.61 8.22
CA GLU A 226 -12.57 18.40 7.07
C GLU A 226 -12.71 19.91 7.32
N SER A 227 -13.77 20.34 8.01
CA SER A 227 -13.95 21.74 8.40
C SER A 227 -12.85 22.19 9.37
N ILE A 228 -12.53 21.37 10.37
CA ILE A 228 -11.45 21.64 11.33
C ILE A 228 -10.10 21.71 10.61
N VAL A 229 -9.81 20.78 9.70
CA VAL A 229 -8.57 20.78 8.91
C VAL A 229 -8.45 22.06 8.08
N ARG A 230 -9.52 22.49 7.40
CA ARG A 230 -9.52 23.75 6.64
C ARG A 230 -9.24 24.96 7.52
N LEU A 231 -9.86 25.04 8.70
CA LEU A 231 -9.62 26.12 9.66
C LEU A 231 -8.17 26.13 10.15
N LYS A 232 -7.62 24.95 10.48
CA LYS A 232 -6.24 24.83 10.94
C LYS A 232 -5.21 25.15 9.86
N GLN A 233 -5.50 24.81 8.61
CA GLN A 233 -4.67 25.22 7.48
C GLN A 233 -4.66 26.75 7.33
N ALA A 234 -5.83 27.39 7.34
CA ALA A 234 -5.92 28.85 7.25
C ALA A 234 -5.22 29.56 8.43
N GLU A 235 -5.32 28.99 9.63
CA GLU A 235 -4.60 29.48 10.81
C GLU A 235 -3.07 29.36 10.63
N ALA A 236 -2.58 28.23 10.12
CA ALA A 236 -1.16 28.02 9.83
C ALA A 236 -0.64 29.00 8.76
N ASP A 237 -1.37 29.18 7.66
CA ASP A 237 -1.00 30.10 6.58
C ASP A 237 -0.90 31.55 7.09
N MET A 238 -1.82 31.94 7.97
CA MET A 238 -1.82 33.27 8.59
C MET A 238 -0.60 33.45 9.51
N PHE A 239 -0.26 32.44 10.32
CA PHE A 239 0.95 32.49 11.15
C PHE A 239 2.23 32.56 10.32
N GLU A 240 2.31 31.80 9.24
CA GLU A 240 3.45 31.85 8.32
C GLU A 240 3.58 33.22 7.67
N LEU A 241 2.48 33.80 7.20
CA LEU A 241 2.46 35.17 6.65
C LEU A 241 2.99 36.19 7.66
N ARG A 242 2.50 36.15 8.91
CA ARG A 242 2.99 37.04 9.98
C ARG A 242 4.46 36.84 10.29
N ALA A 243 4.93 35.59 10.33
CA ALA A 243 6.34 35.29 10.55
C ALA A 243 7.23 35.84 9.41
N ASN A 244 6.77 35.71 8.16
CA ASN A 244 7.43 36.28 6.99
C ASN A 244 7.48 37.82 7.03
N GLU A 245 6.39 38.47 7.42
CA GLU A 245 6.35 39.93 7.59
C GLU A 245 7.31 40.40 8.68
N ALA A 246 7.33 39.74 9.83
CA ALA A 246 8.25 40.05 10.92
C ALA A 246 9.72 39.90 10.49
N ARG A 247 10.07 38.83 9.75
CA ARG A 247 11.42 38.64 9.19
C ARG A 247 11.81 39.78 8.26
N ARG A 248 10.95 40.13 7.30
CA ARG A 248 11.22 41.22 6.34
C ARG A 248 11.43 42.57 7.04
N GLU A 249 10.62 42.86 8.06
CA GLU A 249 10.75 44.10 8.81
C GLU A 249 12.04 44.12 9.66
N ALA A 250 12.40 43.01 10.28
CA ALA A 250 13.66 42.88 11.00
C ALA A 250 14.87 43.09 10.08
N GLU A 251 14.88 42.48 8.90
CA GLU A 251 15.93 42.68 7.88
C GLU A 251 15.99 44.12 7.38
N ARG A 252 14.84 44.79 7.24
CA ARG A 252 14.78 46.22 6.88
C ARG A 252 15.40 47.09 7.95
N LEU A 253 15.05 46.86 9.22
CA LEU A 253 15.61 47.59 10.35
C LEU A 253 17.11 47.34 10.50
N GLN A 254 17.56 46.09 10.31
CA GLN A 254 18.97 45.73 10.32
C GLN A 254 19.76 46.49 9.25
N ARG A 255 19.24 46.57 8.01
CA ARG A 255 19.86 47.36 6.94
C ARG A 255 19.97 48.84 7.29
N ILE A 256 18.93 49.42 7.89
CA ILE A 256 18.94 50.83 8.32
C ILE A 256 19.96 51.04 9.43
N ALA A 257 20.02 50.14 10.42
CA ALA A 257 20.99 50.22 11.51
C ALA A 257 22.42 50.19 10.97
N LEU A 258 22.74 49.22 10.11
CA LEU A 258 24.07 49.12 9.47
C LEU A 258 24.43 50.36 8.66
N ALA A 259 23.50 50.88 7.85
CA ALA A 259 23.72 52.08 7.06
C ALA A 259 23.93 53.32 7.94
N LYS A 260 23.19 53.46 9.05
CA LYS A 260 23.36 54.56 10.01
C LYS A 260 24.69 54.47 10.74
N THR A 261 25.09 53.28 11.20
CA THR A 261 26.39 53.07 11.84
C THR A 261 27.52 53.44 10.90
N LYS A 262 27.52 52.89 9.67
CA LYS A 262 28.53 53.19 8.65
C LYS A 262 28.62 54.69 8.37
N LYS A 263 27.49 55.37 8.14
CA LYS A 263 27.48 56.81 7.91
C LYS A 263 28.02 57.60 9.11
N SER A 264 27.66 57.21 10.34
CA SER A 264 28.16 57.89 11.54
C SER A 264 29.66 57.69 11.75
N GLU A 265 30.20 56.52 11.41
CA GLU A 265 31.64 56.25 11.43
C GLU A 265 32.38 57.08 10.37
N GLU A 266 31.85 57.14 9.15
CA GLU A 266 32.38 57.98 8.06
C GLU A 266 32.36 59.48 8.43
N ASP A 267 31.25 59.97 8.99
CA ASP A 267 31.10 61.36 9.44
C ASP A 267 32.07 61.67 10.60
N TYR A 268 32.24 60.75 11.55
CA TYR A 268 33.18 60.89 12.66
C TYR A 268 34.63 60.95 12.15
N ALA A 269 35.03 60.02 11.28
CA ALA A 269 36.37 60.00 10.69
C ALA A 269 36.66 61.28 9.89
N SER A 270 35.68 61.76 9.12
CA SER A 270 35.80 63.00 8.34
C SER A 270 35.99 64.22 9.23
N ARG A 271 35.21 64.35 10.32
CA ARG A 271 35.37 65.44 11.29
C ARG A 271 36.71 65.38 12.02
N TYR A 272 37.12 64.19 12.43
CA TYR A 272 38.41 63.97 13.08
C TYR A 272 39.58 64.39 12.19
N LEU A 273 39.60 63.94 10.93
CA LEU A 273 40.65 64.28 9.96
C LEU A 273 40.67 65.78 9.65
N LYS A 274 39.50 66.41 9.50
CA LYS A 274 39.40 67.86 9.31
C LYS A 274 40.00 68.63 10.49
N GLN A 275 39.65 68.25 11.71
CA GLN A 275 40.20 68.88 12.91
C GLN A 275 41.73 68.73 12.99
N ARG A 276 42.27 67.55 12.67
CA ARG A 276 43.72 67.34 12.61
C ARG A 276 44.41 68.18 11.54
N LEU A 277 43.78 68.38 10.39
CA LEU A 277 44.29 69.26 9.33
C LEU A 277 44.33 70.72 9.82
N ASP A 278 43.24 71.21 10.39
CA ASP A 278 43.14 72.60 10.89
C ASP A 278 44.19 72.87 11.98
N GLU A 279 44.41 71.92 12.89
CA GLU A 279 45.47 72.01 13.92
C GLU A 279 46.87 72.03 13.31
N ALA A 280 47.16 71.16 12.34
CA ALA A 280 48.46 71.15 11.64
C ALA A 280 48.70 72.44 10.84
N GLU A 281 47.66 73.01 10.22
CA GLU A 281 47.75 74.29 9.53
C GLU A 281 48.03 75.45 10.51
N ALA A 282 47.40 75.45 11.69
CA ALA A 282 47.65 76.44 12.73
C ALA A 282 49.09 76.34 13.28
N GLU A 283 49.59 75.13 13.54
CA GLU A 283 50.98 74.90 13.93
C GLU A 283 51.96 75.40 12.86
N LYS A 284 51.66 75.13 11.58
CA LYS A 284 52.46 75.63 10.45
C LYS A 284 52.48 77.16 10.42
N GLN A 285 51.33 77.81 10.56
CA GLN A 285 51.23 79.28 10.58
C GLN A 285 52.01 79.89 11.74
N TYR A 286 51.87 79.32 12.95
CA TYR A 286 52.60 79.74 14.14
C TYR A 286 54.13 79.65 13.94
N LEU A 287 54.62 78.51 13.42
CA LEU A 287 56.04 78.33 13.12
C LEU A 287 56.52 79.33 12.06
N PHE A 288 55.72 79.56 11.02
CA PHE A 288 56.06 80.52 9.96
C PHE A 288 56.17 81.95 10.50
N GLU A 289 55.24 82.38 11.36
CA GLU A 289 55.28 83.70 12.00
C GLU A 289 56.46 83.84 12.97
N LYS A 290 56.78 82.78 13.73
CA LYS A 290 57.97 82.72 14.59
C LYS A 290 59.27 82.88 13.79
N ILE A 291 59.41 82.19 12.66
CA ILE A 291 60.57 82.31 11.77
C ILE A 291 60.67 83.75 11.23
N LYS A 292 59.55 84.30 10.74
CA LYS A 292 59.49 85.68 10.22
C LYS A 292 59.91 86.72 11.26
N LEU A 293 59.52 86.53 12.53
CA LEU A 293 59.95 87.40 13.63
C LEU A 293 61.45 87.24 13.94
N GLN A 294 61.99 86.02 13.91
CA GLN A 294 63.43 85.77 14.08
C GLN A 294 64.26 86.38 12.95
N GLU A 295 63.78 86.35 11.71
CA GLU A 295 64.40 87.00 10.56
C GLU A 295 64.31 88.54 10.64
N SER A 296 63.18 89.09 11.10
CA SER A 296 62.99 90.52 11.35
C SER A 296 63.91 91.09 12.45
N LEU A 297 64.25 90.26 13.45
CA LEU A 297 65.14 90.61 14.55
C LEU A 297 66.64 90.46 14.21
N ARG A 298 67.01 90.00 13.00
CA ARG A 298 68.39 90.03 12.51
C ARG A 298 68.69 91.44 11.94
N PRO A 299 69.54 92.27 12.58
CA PRO A 299 69.95 93.54 11.99
C PRO A 299 70.91 93.27 10.84
N THR A 300 70.73 93.98 9.73
CA THR A 300 71.72 94.14 8.68
C THR A 300 73.04 94.62 9.27
N GLN A 301 74.04 93.74 9.38
CA GLN A 301 75.44 94.14 9.39
C GLN A 301 76.18 93.36 8.31
N SER A 302 76.73 94.15 7.39
CA SER A 302 77.67 93.74 6.37
C SER A 302 79.06 93.47 6.97
N SER A 303 79.77 92.55 6.30
CA SER A 303 81.22 92.32 6.30
C SER A 303 81.82 91.30 7.29
N ALA A 304 82.67 90.47 6.68
CA ALA A 304 83.77 89.67 7.22
C ALA A 304 83.44 88.44 8.10
N GLY A 305 83.30 87.30 7.40
CA GLY A 305 84.02 86.07 7.72
C GLY A 305 83.82 85.49 9.12
N THR A 306 82.75 84.73 9.30
CA THR A 306 82.73 83.52 10.14
C THR A 306 81.42 82.78 9.86
N SER A 307 81.51 81.46 9.71
CA SER A 307 80.44 80.55 9.29
C SER A 307 79.12 80.75 10.06
N ASP A 308 78.05 81.04 9.31
CA ASP A 308 76.69 81.28 9.79
C ASP A 308 76.14 80.04 10.52
N PRO A 309 75.58 80.16 11.75
CA PRO A 309 74.95 79.04 12.47
C PRO A 309 73.86 78.30 11.68
N SER A 310 73.27 78.98 10.68
CA SER A 310 72.27 78.44 9.76
C SER A 310 72.83 77.32 8.86
N ASP A 311 74.07 77.45 8.38
CA ASP A 311 74.70 76.46 7.48
C ASP A 311 75.05 75.16 8.21
N MET A 312 75.42 75.22 9.49
CA MET A 312 75.67 73.99 10.28
C MET A 312 74.38 73.21 10.55
N MET A 313 73.25 73.90 10.74
CA MET A 313 71.97 73.23 10.96
C MET A 313 71.44 72.61 9.66
N TYR A 314 71.63 73.29 8.52
CA TYR A 314 71.25 72.76 7.20
C TYR A 314 72.08 71.52 6.83
N ASN A 315 73.39 71.52 7.12
CA ASN A 315 74.26 70.35 6.92
C ASN A 315 73.87 69.16 7.83
N LYS A 316 73.50 69.42 9.10
CA LYS A 316 73.00 68.36 10.01
C LYS A 316 71.66 67.77 9.57
N ILE A 317 70.76 68.59 9.02
CA ILE A 317 69.49 68.12 8.48
C ILE A 317 69.73 67.30 7.20
N GLN A 318 70.66 67.71 6.34
CA GLN A 318 71.06 66.91 5.18
C GLN A 318 71.68 65.56 5.59
N ASP A 319 72.52 65.51 6.61
CA ASP A 319 73.10 64.25 7.10
C ASP A 319 72.03 63.32 7.72
N LEU A 320 71.05 63.87 8.45
CA LEU A 320 69.94 63.10 8.99
C LEU A 320 69.03 62.52 7.89
N LEU A 321 68.73 63.32 6.87
CA LEU A 321 67.95 62.86 5.72
C LEU A 321 68.72 61.82 4.91
N LYS A 322 70.04 61.99 4.71
CA LYS A 322 70.89 61.04 4.00
C LYS A 322 70.94 59.69 4.71
N ASN A 323 70.95 59.68 6.05
CA ASN A 323 70.94 58.47 6.86
C ASN A 323 69.60 57.72 6.82
N MET A 324 68.47 58.42 6.62
CA MET A 324 67.14 57.79 6.48
C MET A 324 66.91 57.10 5.13
N TYR A 325 67.60 57.50 4.07
CA TYR A 325 67.52 56.85 2.75
C TYR A 325 68.47 55.65 2.59
N THR A 326 69.31 55.34 3.59
CA THR A 326 70.30 54.25 3.54
C THR A 326 70.04 53.06 4.47
N THR A 327 68.85 52.92 5.07
CA THR A 327 68.49 51.71 5.83
C THR A 327 67.80 50.68 4.92
N PRO A 328 68.29 49.42 4.82
CA PRO A 328 67.72 48.42 3.94
C PRO A 328 66.35 47.95 4.45
N SER A 329 65.41 47.77 3.51
CA SER A 329 64.14 47.08 3.72
C SER A 329 64.38 45.63 4.15
N ASN A 330 63.88 45.24 5.34
CA ASN A 330 63.73 43.83 5.67
C ASN A 330 62.26 43.53 5.93
N THR A 331 61.61 43.02 4.90
CA THR A 331 60.31 42.35 4.94
C THR A 331 60.47 40.99 5.62
N ALA A 332 59.80 40.77 6.74
CA ALA A 332 59.43 39.41 7.15
C ALA A 332 58.11 39.46 7.95
N ALA A 333 57.11 38.83 7.34
CA ALA A 333 55.75 38.64 7.80
C ALA A 333 55.66 38.03 9.21
N THR A 334 54.74 38.58 10.01
CA THR A 334 54.12 37.87 11.12
C THR A 334 52.60 37.92 10.93
N SER A 335 52.05 36.84 10.37
CA SER A 335 50.62 36.55 10.43
C SER A 335 50.30 35.99 11.81
N SER A 336 49.60 36.77 12.62
CA SER A 336 48.98 36.30 13.86
C SER A 336 47.60 35.72 13.55
N ASP A 337 47.50 34.40 13.68
CA ASP A 337 46.26 33.64 13.85
C ASP A 337 45.45 34.18 15.03
N LEU A 338 44.11 34.21 14.91
CA LEU A 338 43.17 33.96 16.01
C LEU A 338 41.74 33.72 15.48
N HIS A 339 41.25 32.52 15.80
CA HIS A 339 39.88 32.06 16.04
C HIS A 339 38.78 32.07 14.96
N SER A 340 38.45 30.83 14.59
CA SER A 340 37.13 30.40 14.14
C SER A 340 36.29 29.90 15.34
N LEU A 341 35.11 30.48 15.51
CA LEU A 341 33.95 29.98 16.27
C LEU A 341 32.76 30.15 15.31
N GLY A 342 31.80 29.25 15.11
CA GLY A 342 31.51 27.93 15.62
C GLY A 342 30.30 27.44 14.82
N ALA A 343 30.20 26.13 14.59
CA ALA A 343 29.02 25.51 14.00
C ALA A 343 28.30 24.68 15.07
N ILE A 344 27.00 24.88 15.12
CA ILE A 344 26.00 24.27 16.00
C ILE A 344 25.66 22.86 15.52
N PRO A 345 25.13 21.99 16.40
CA PRO A 345 23.86 21.33 16.14
C PRO A 345 22.74 21.76 17.10
#